data_AF-A0A9C6XBH3-F1
#
_entry.id   AF-A0A9C6XBH3-F1
#
_cell.length_a   1.000
_cell.length_b   1.000
_cell.length_c   1.000
_cell.angle_alpha   90.00
_cell.angle_beta   90.00
_cell.angle_gamma   90.00
#
_symmetry.space_group_name_H-M   'P 1'
#
loop_
_entity.id
_entity.type
_entity.pdbx_description
1 polymer ?
#
loop_
_entity_poly.entity_id
_entity_poly.type
_entity_poly.pdbx_seq_one_letter_code
_entity_poly.pdbx_strand_id
1 'polypeptide(L)'
;DLFSLQVFERLLKERPGALDKVQPLEGDVGFTSLGLSVVDQRTVLENVSVVFHMAASLNFKSPLKVAVEDNTAGTQRVLDFCCQIKQLVSFVYVSTAFCNCEQDVLEERVYPPRVDPHYIIKLCSESTTETIQSLAPELMGAHPNTYTFTKQLAEALVDEYHTKMPLSIARPSIVTAALREPMPGWVDSFNGPTGILIASGKGVLRSMMCDDKNHAEVVPVDLCINALILLAYKRTLMTPAEASSTPVYNVSSNKVQRITWREIIELGKDCIREHPFDTILWYPDGASRTNWLTHTLIVFFFQTLPAYFIDLLLTLARQKTFMVRVQRRIAAGMSVLQYFTMREWDFRNDRAWALWPSLNERDKEIFFINNEIPVDRNEYIKTIVLGSRQYCCKEPLSSLPRARRNLRIMYYVHHTCVVLFYALCGWLLFRVLDTSYNPMRSWALLGQVTPKARLP
;
A
#
# COMPACT_ATOMS: atom_id res chain seq x y z
N ASP A 1 11.92 20.66 7.10
CA ASP A 1 10.76 21.39 7.65
C ASP A 1 9.50 20.77 7.04
N LEU A 2 8.49 20.42 7.84
CA LEU A 2 7.25 19.82 7.34
C LEU A 2 6.52 20.80 6.41
N PHE A 3 6.55 22.09 6.75
CA PHE A 3 5.80 23.12 6.03
C PHE A 3 6.47 23.60 4.74
N SER A 4 7.70 23.16 4.47
CA SER A 4 8.37 23.42 3.19
C SER A 4 7.98 22.43 2.09
N LEU A 5 7.08 21.48 2.36
CA LEU A 5 6.61 20.52 1.37
C LEU A 5 5.69 21.21 0.36
N GLN A 6 5.85 20.83 -0.92
CA GLN A 6 5.08 21.37 -2.04
C GLN A 6 3.56 21.30 -1.84
N VAL A 7 3.09 20.30 -1.09
CA VAL A 7 1.69 20.11 -0.67
C VAL A 7 1.04 21.37 -0.07
N PHE A 8 1.82 22.22 0.60
CA PHE A 8 1.35 23.45 1.25
C PHE A 8 1.44 24.70 0.37
N GLU A 9 2.06 24.64 -0.81
CA GLU A 9 2.29 25.83 -1.66
C GLU A 9 1.00 26.57 -2.01
N ARG A 10 -0.03 25.83 -2.46
CA ARG A 10 -1.34 26.40 -2.79
C ARG A 10 -1.97 27.06 -1.57
N LEU A 11 -1.98 26.36 -0.43
CA LEU A 11 -2.55 26.86 0.82
C LEU A 11 -1.88 28.16 1.25
N LEU A 12 -0.55 28.21 1.24
CA LEU A 12 0.22 29.39 1.64
C LEU A 12 0.09 30.55 0.66
N LYS A 13 -0.08 30.26 -0.63
CA LYS A 13 -0.35 31.28 -1.65
C LYS A 13 -1.74 31.91 -1.48
N GLU A 14 -2.75 31.09 -1.23
CA GLU A 14 -4.13 31.54 -1.03
C GLU A 14 -4.36 32.16 0.35
N ARG A 15 -3.64 31.67 1.37
CA ARG A 15 -3.77 32.05 2.78
C ARG A 15 -2.40 32.04 3.48
N PRO A 16 -1.63 33.14 3.39
CA PRO A 16 -0.27 33.20 3.95
C PRO A 16 -0.17 32.90 5.45
N GLY A 17 -1.17 33.30 6.26
CA GLY A 17 -1.24 33.02 7.69
C GLY A 17 -1.96 31.72 8.07
N ALA A 18 -2.18 30.80 7.13
CA ALA A 18 -2.89 29.55 7.41
C ALA A 18 -2.20 28.69 8.48
N LEU A 19 -0.86 28.73 8.51
CA LEU A 19 -0.05 27.95 9.44
C LEU A 19 0.02 28.56 10.85
N ASP A 20 -0.40 29.81 11.04
CA ASP A 20 -0.45 30.47 12.36
C ASP A 20 -1.43 29.76 13.32
N LYS A 21 -2.33 28.94 12.77
CA LYS A 21 -3.28 28.11 13.52
C LYS A 21 -2.71 26.78 13.97
N VAL A 22 -1.50 26.41 13.52
CA VAL A 22 -0.90 25.10 13.76
C VAL A 22 0.07 25.18 14.93
N GLN A 23 -0.25 24.47 16.01
CA GLN A 23 0.63 24.31 17.16
C GLN A 23 1.17 22.87 17.20
N PRO A 24 2.45 22.65 16.89
CA PRO A 24 3.05 21.32 17.04
C PRO A 24 3.26 21.02 18.54
N LEU A 25 2.86 19.83 18.96
CA LEU A 25 3.12 19.31 20.31
C LEU A 25 4.01 18.08 20.18
N GLU A 26 5.09 18.02 20.96
CA GLU A 26 5.98 16.87 20.98
C GLU A 26 5.40 15.79 21.90
N GLY A 27 5.26 14.57 21.38
CA GLY A 27 4.69 13.45 22.10
C GLY A 27 4.75 12.16 21.30
N ASP A 28 4.52 11.05 21.98
CA ASP A 28 4.46 9.71 21.40
C ASP A 28 3.42 8.89 22.18
N VAL A 29 2.47 8.30 21.45
CA VAL A 29 1.39 7.46 22.00
C VAL A 29 1.93 6.25 22.76
N GLY A 30 3.19 5.88 22.50
CA GLY A 30 4.04 4.90 23.18
C GLY A 30 4.43 5.27 24.62
N PHE A 31 4.04 6.42 25.16
CA PHE A 31 4.30 6.80 26.56
C PHE A 31 3.05 7.20 27.35
N THR A 32 3.18 7.21 28.68
CA THR A 32 2.16 7.74 29.59
C THR A 32 1.84 9.20 29.25
N SER A 33 0.56 9.59 29.33
CA SER A 33 0.08 10.91 28.93
C SER A 33 0.54 11.33 27.52
N LEU A 34 0.71 10.35 26.62
CA LEU A 34 1.13 10.53 25.23
C LEU A 34 2.51 11.20 25.10
N GLY A 35 3.36 11.12 26.14
CA GLY A 35 4.67 11.79 26.15
C GLY A 35 4.62 13.32 26.18
N LEU A 36 3.44 13.91 26.34
CA LEU A 36 3.25 15.36 26.33
C LEU A 36 3.82 16.00 27.61
N SER A 37 4.34 17.22 27.48
CA SER A 37 4.70 18.04 28.63
C SER A 37 3.45 18.38 29.47
N VAL A 38 3.63 18.70 30.76
CA VAL A 38 2.48 19.06 31.65
C VAL A 38 1.71 20.27 31.11
N VAL A 39 2.41 21.21 30.47
CA VAL A 39 1.81 22.41 29.86
C VAL A 39 0.98 22.02 28.64
N ASP A 40 1.50 21.15 27.78
CA ASP A 40 0.80 20.70 26.58
C ASP A 40 -0.40 19.81 26.94
N GLN A 41 -0.26 18.94 27.95
CA GLN A 41 -1.37 18.18 28.49
C GLN A 41 -2.52 19.11 28.91
N ARG A 42 -2.23 20.14 29.71
CA ARG A 42 -3.25 21.12 30.12
C ARG A 42 -3.86 21.81 28.90
N THR A 43 -3.05 22.22 27.95
CA THR A 43 -3.50 22.88 26.73
C THR A 43 -4.50 22.01 25.97
N VAL A 44 -4.20 20.72 25.80
CA VAL A 44 -5.09 19.76 25.12
C VAL A 44 -6.36 19.51 25.92
N LEU A 45 -6.24 19.20 27.22
CA LEU A 45 -7.37 18.86 28.08
C LEU A 45 -8.39 20.01 28.23
N GLU A 46 -7.93 21.26 28.15
CA GLU A 46 -8.77 22.44 28.31
C GLU A 46 -9.33 22.97 26.99
N ASN A 47 -8.60 22.84 25.88
CA ASN A 47 -8.94 23.57 24.64
C ASN A 47 -9.35 22.68 23.47
N VAL A 48 -9.09 21.37 23.49
CA VAL A 48 -9.47 20.49 22.36
C VAL A 48 -10.94 20.07 22.44
N SER A 49 -11.63 20.10 21.31
CA SER A 49 -13.04 19.67 21.18
C SER A 49 -13.25 18.54 20.18
N VAL A 50 -12.35 18.39 19.20
CA VAL A 50 -12.41 17.32 18.18
C VAL A 50 -11.04 16.65 18.10
N VAL A 51 -11.03 15.32 18.16
CA VAL A 51 -9.82 14.51 18.06
C VAL A 51 -9.92 13.58 16.85
N PHE A 52 -8.87 13.58 16.02
CA PHE A 52 -8.67 12.57 14.97
C PHE A 52 -7.49 11.69 15.37
N HIS A 53 -7.75 10.47 15.82
CA HIS A 53 -6.69 9.52 16.16
C HIS A 53 -6.26 8.75 14.90
N MET A 54 -5.17 9.22 14.28
CA MET A 54 -4.57 8.63 13.07
C MET A 54 -3.22 7.96 13.35
N ALA A 55 -2.69 8.04 14.57
CA ALA A 55 -1.37 7.49 14.89
C ALA A 55 -1.40 5.96 14.80
N ALA A 56 -0.51 5.40 13.97
CA ALA A 56 -0.31 3.98 13.81
C ALA A 56 1.03 3.68 13.12
N SER A 57 1.64 2.55 13.49
CA SER A 57 2.74 1.93 12.78
C SER A 57 2.20 1.17 11.57
N LEU A 58 2.59 1.61 10.36
CA LEU A 58 2.25 0.98 9.08
C LEU A 58 3.28 -0.07 8.64
N ASN A 59 4.19 -0.48 9.53
CA ASN A 59 5.17 -1.50 9.22
C ASN A 59 4.55 -2.89 9.38
N PHE A 60 4.07 -3.45 8.27
CA PHE A 60 3.43 -4.76 8.20
C PHE A 60 4.33 -5.95 8.61
N LYS A 61 5.63 -5.72 8.79
CA LYS A 61 6.61 -6.74 9.22
C LYS A 61 7.16 -6.48 10.63
N SER A 62 6.65 -5.48 11.35
CA SER A 62 7.02 -5.27 12.75
C SER A 62 6.74 -6.54 13.56
N PRO A 63 7.63 -6.91 14.49
CA PRO A 63 7.35 -7.97 15.46
C PRO A 63 6.01 -7.73 16.15
N LEU A 64 5.26 -8.78 16.43
CA LEU A 64 3.89 -8.65 16.96
C LEU A 64 3.83 -7.83 18.25
N LYS A 65 4.78 -8.05 19.17
CA LYS A 65 4.90 -7.28 20.42
C LYS A 65 4.98 -5.77 20.18
N VAL A 66 5.81 -5.33 19.22
CA VAL A 66 5.97 -3.91 18.87
C VAL A 66 4.69 -3.38 18.23
N ALA A 67 4.08 -4.13 17.32
CA ALA A 67 2.83 -3.72 16.68
C ALA A 67 1.67 -3.56 17.67
N VAL A 68 1.56 -4.45 18.67
CA VAL A 68 0.57 -4.35 19.75
C VAL A 68 0.83 -3.12 20.62
N GLU A 69 2.08 -2.85 20.97
CA GLU A 69 2.45 -1.66 21.74
C GLU A 69 2.07 -0.36 21.00
N ASP A 70 2.47 -0.24 19.73
CA ASP A 70 2.26 0.97 18.93
C ASP A 70 0.77 1.20 18.62
N ASN A 71 0.07 0.18 18.13
CA ASN A 71 -1.25 0.35 17.52
C ASN A 71 -2.39 0.03 18.48
N THR A 72 -2.19 -0.88 19.43
CA THR A 72 -3.25 -1.36 20.35
C THR A 72 -3.13 -0.67 21.70
N ALA A 73 -2.02 -0.85 22.42
CA ALA A 73 -1.79 -0.20 23.71
C ALA A 73 -1.65 1.33 23.57
N GLY A 74 -1.00 1.80 22.50
CA GLY A 74 -0.95 3.22 22.15
C GLY A 74 -2.36 3.83 21.98
N THR A 75 -3.26 3.11 21.29
CA THR A 75 -4.65 3.54 21.15
C THR A 75 -5.39 3.58 22.50
N GLN A 76 -5.19 2.58 23.37
CA GLN A 76 -5.78 2.59 24.71
C GLN A 76 -5.39 3.85 25.50
N ARG A 77 -4.11 4.23 25.47
CA ARG A 77 -3.63 5.44 26.15
C ARG A 77 -4.18 6.72 25.56
N VAL A 78 -4.35 6.79 24.25
CA VAL A 78 -5.03 7.91 23.58
C VAL A 78 -6.48 8.02 24.08
N LEU A 79 -7.20 6.90 24.17
CA LEU A 79 -8.57 6.87 24.68
C LEU A 79 -8.62 7.32 26.14
N ASP A 80 -7.77 6.78 27.01
CA ASP A 80 -7.69 7.15 28.43
C ASP A 80 -7.37 8.64 28.65
N PHE A 81 -6.47 9.18 27.83
CA PHE A 81 -6.14 10.60 27.87
C PHE A 81 -7.31 11.46 27.35
N CYS A 82 -7.96 11.06 26.24
CA CYS A 82 -9.05 11.82 25.64
C CYS A 82 -10.32 11.84 26.51
N CYS A 83 -10.57 10.82 27.33
CA CYS A 83 -11.66 10.83 28.31
C CYS A 83 -11.58 11.98 29.33
N GLN A 84 -10.40 12.59 29.49
CA GLN A 84 -10.19 13.71 30.43
C GLN A 84 -10.40 15.09 29.78
N ILE A 85 -10.59 15.15 28.45
CA ILE A 85 -10.79 16.40 27.71
C ILE A 85 -12.15 16.99 28.08
N LYS A 86 -12.16 18.24 28.56
CA LYS A 86 -13.35 18.88 29.16
C LYS A 86 -14.50 19.12 28.17
N GLN A 87 -14.18 19.35 26.90
CA GLN A 87 -15.13 19.81 25.88
C GLN A 87 -15.13 18.93 24.62
N LEU A 88 -14.79 17.64 24.76
CA LEU A 88 -14.73 16.70 23.66
C LEU A 88 -16.14 16.45 23.10
N VAL A 89 -16.38 16.86 21.85
CA VAL A 89 -17.64 16.67 21.12
C VAL A 89 -17.55 15.60 20.04
N SER A 90 -16.34 15.25 19.59
CA SER A 90 -16.13 14.18 18.62
C SER A 90 -14.72 13.58 18.70
N PHE A 91 -14.64 12.25 18.70
CA PHE A 91 -13.41 11.48 18.53
C PHE A 91 -13.54 10.54 17.33
N VAL A 92 -12.70 10.70 16.32
CA VAL A 92 -12.68 9.83 15.14
C VAL A 92 -11.45 8.94 15.19
N TYR A 93 -11.66 7.63 15.35
CA TYR A 93 -10.61 6.63 15.23
C TYR A 93 -10.43 6.23 13.77
N VAL A 94 -9.21 6.30 13.25
CA VAL A 94 -8.89 5.83 11.89
C VAL A 94 -8.33 4.42 11.96
N SER A 95 -9.15 3.47 11.52
CA SER A 95 -8.83 2.06 11.34
C SER A 95 -8.49 1.78 9.87
N THR A 96 -8.86 0.60 9.35
CA THR A 96 -8.70 0.21 7.96
C THR A 96 -9.82 -0.75 7.57
N ALA A 97 -10.28 -0.72 6.31
CA ALA A 97 -11.27 -1.67 5.80
C ALA A 97 -10.75 -3.13 5.80
N PHE A 98 -9.45 -3.34 6.01
CA PHE A 98 -8.84 -4.66 6.07
C PHE A 98 -8.64 -5.19 7.51
N CYS A 99 -9.16 -4.50 8.53
CA CYS A 99 -9.00 -4.90 9.94
C CYS A 99 -9.73 -6.19 10.26
N ASN A 100 -10.76 -6.55 9.49
CA ASN A 100 -11.52 -7.80 9.62
C ASN A 100 -11.44 -8.59 8.31
N CYS A 101 -10.21 -8.78 7.79
CA CYS A 101 -9.97 -9.32 6.44
C CYS A 101 -10.43 -10.77 6.22
N GLU A 102 -10.85 -11.45 7.28
CA GLU A 102 -11.52 -12.76 7.24
C GLU A 102 -12.99 -12.69 6.83
N GLN A 103 -13.61 -11.52 6.90
CA GLN A 103 -15.00 -11.29 6.51
C GLN A 103 -15.07 -10.99 5.02
N ASP A 104 -15.66 -11.87 4.22
CA ASP A 104 -15.87 -11.62 2.78
C ASP A 104 -16.78 -10.41 2.56
N VAL A 105 -17.76 -10.21 3.46
CA VAL A 105 -18.63 -9.03 3.50
C VAL A 105 -18.37 -8.29 4.81
N LEU A 106 -17.80 -7.08 4.71
CA LEU A 106 -17.54 -6.24 5.86
C LEU A 106 -18.66 -5.22 6.05
N GLU A 107 -19.41 -5.39 7.13
CA GLU A 107 -20.48 -4.49 7.53
C GLU A 107 -19.95 -3.30 8.35
N GLU A 108 -20.74 -2.23 8.41
CA GLU A 108 -20.45 -1.02 9.19
C GLU A 108 -20.82 -1.18 10.67
N ARG A 109 -20.17 -2.16 11.31
CA ARG A 109 -20.24 -2.47 12.74
C ARG A 109 -18.89 -2.94 13.27
N VAL A 110 -18.73 -2.91 14.58
CA VAL A 110 -17.58 -3.52 15.27
C VAL A 110 -17.76 -5.04 15.26
N TYR A 111 -16.65 -5.75 15.09
CA TYR A 111 -16.58 -7.21 15.15
C TYR A 111 -15.78 -7.61 16.38
N PRO A 112 -16.23 -8.62 17.15
CA PRO A 112 -15.46 -9.10 18.29
C PRO A 112 -14.13 -9.69 17.80
N PRO A 113 -12.99 -9.29 18.39
CA PRO A 113 -11.70 -9.84 18.01
C PRO A 113 -11.57 -11.27 18.51
N ARG A 114 -10.71 -12.06 17.87
CA ARG A 114 -10.41 -13.44 18.31
C ARG A 114 -9.75 -13.49 19.68
N VAL A 115 -8.92 -12.48 19.98
CA VAL A 115 -8.17 -12.36 21.22
C VAL A 115 -8.61 -11.09 21.92
N ASP A 116 -8.83 -11.19 23.24
CA ASP A 116 -9.11 -10.03 24.07
C ASP A 116 -7.95 -9.01 23.99
N PRO A 117 -8.22 -7.74 23.60
CA PRO A 117 -7.19 -6.70 23.53
C PRO A 117 -6.46 -6.47 24.87
N HIS A 118 -7.14 -6.57 26.02
CA HIS A 118 -6.48 -6.38 27.31
C HIS A 118 -5.52 -7.52 27.64
N TYR A 119 -5.94 -8.76 27.37
CA TYR A 119 -5.09 -9.93 27.51
C TYR A 119 -3.83 -9.83 26.67
N ILE A 120 -3.93 -9.46 25.38
CA ILE A 120 -2.76 -9.43 24.51
C ILE A 120 -1.81 -8.27 24.82
N ILE A 121 -2.34 -7.12 25.26
CA ILE A 121 -1.51 -6.02 25.78
C ILE A 121 -0.69 -6.51 26.97
N LYS A 122 -1.34 -7.15 27.95
CA LYS A 122 -0.67 -7.70 29.13
C LYS A 122 0.35 -8.78 28.77
N LEU A 123 -0.02 -9.70 27.89
CA LEU A 123 0.88 -10.76 27.43
C LEU A 123 2.13 -10.17 26.77
N CYS A 124 1.97 -9.15 25.93
CA CYS A 124 3.08 -8.48 25.26
C CYS A 124 3.95 -7.69 26.23
N SER A 125 3.39 -7.05 27.25
CA SER A 125 4.17 -6.29 28.24
C SER A 125 5.00 -7.20 29.16
N GLU A 126 4.47 -8.37 29.52
CA GLU A 126 5.11 -9.31 30.47
C GLU A 126 6.04 -10.34 29.80
N SER A 127 5.98 -10.53 28.49
CA SER A 127 6.75 -11.56 27.76
C SER A 127 7.92 -11.00 26.94
N THR A 128 8.90 -11.83 26.58
CA THR A 128 9.98 -11.43 25.65
C THR A 128 9.47 -11.34 24.21
N THR A 129 10.17 -10.58 23.37
CA THR A 129 9.84 -10.45 21.94
C THR A 129 9.87 -11.80 21.24
N GLU A 130 10.84 -12.66 21.58
CA GLU A 130 11.01 -13.99 21.00
C GLU A 130 9.82 -14.91 21.33
N THR A 131 9.34 -14.87 22.58
CA THR A 131 8.15 -15.65 23.00
C THR A 131 6.89 -15.16 22.29
N ILE A 132 6.67 -13.85 22.20
CA ILE A 132 5.51 -13.34 21.45
C ILE A 132 5.60 -13.68 19.96
N GLN A 133 6.80 -13.63 19.40
CA GLN A 133 7.00 -13.94 17.98
C GLN A 133 6.76 -15.42 17.66
N SER A 134 7.05 -16.34 18.58
CA SER A 134 6.74 -17.77 18.40
C SER A 134 5.24 -18.06 18.51
N LEU A 135 4.50 -17.30 19.34
CA LEU A 135 3.05 -17.40 19.48
C LEU A 135 2.27 -16.63 18.40
N ALA A 136 2.93 -15.71 17.68
CA ALA A 136 2.27 -14.82 16.73
C ALA A 136 1.38 -15.51 15.68
N PRO A 137 1.76 -16.65 15.06
CA PRO A 137 0.90 -17.34 14.09
C PRO A 137 -0.44 -17.79 14.70
N GLU A 138 -0.43 -18.24 15.95
CA GLU A 138 -1.64 -18.70 16.64
C GLU A 138 -2.53 -17.53 17.04
N LEU A 139 -1.93 -16.48 17.64
CA LEU A 139 -2.63 -15.28 18.09
C LEU A 139 -3.27 -14.52 16.93
N MET A 140 -2.54 -14.35 15.83
CA MET A 140 -2.99 -13.60 14.65
C MET A 140 -3.98 -14.39 13.79
N GLY A 141 -4.00 -15.72 13.85
CA GLY A 141 -4.93 -16.53 13.06
C GLY A 141 -4.90 -16.21 11.56
N ALA A 142 -6.04 -15.73 11.03
CA ALA A 142 -6.22 -15.45 9.61
C ALA A 142 -5.60 -14.12 9.13
N HIS A 143 -5.10 -13.28 10.05
CA HIS A 143 -4.54 -11.99 9.69
C HIS A 143 -3.22 -12.13 8.90
N PRO A 144 -3.11 -11.54 7.71
CA PRO A 144 -1.92 -11.67 6.86
C PRO A 144 -0.71 -10.90 7.39
N ASN A 145 -0.93 -9.94 8.29
CA ASN A 145 0.12 -9.11 8.87
C ASN A 145 -0.31 -8.50 10.22
N THR A 146 0.66 -8.04 10.98
CA THR A 146 0.46 -7.49 12.34
C THR A 146 -0.40 -6.21 12.35
N TYR A 147 -0.40 -5.44 11.25
CA TYR A 147 -1.21 -4.21 11.16
C TYR A 147 -2.71 -4.51 11.14
N THR A 148 -3.17 -5.43 10.27
CA THR A 148 -4.60 -5.80 10.22
C THR A 148 -5.09 -6.34 11.56
N PHE A 149 -4.29 -7.18 12.22
CA PHE A 149 -4.60 -7.75 13.52
C PHE A 149 -4.68 -6.67 14.61
N THR A 150 -3.67 -5.81 14.71
CA THR A 150 -3.64 -4.77 15.75
C THR A 150 -4.71 -3.70 15.56
N LYS A 151 -5.10 -3.41 14.31
CA LYS A 151 -6.25 -2.55 14.02
C LYS A 151 -7.58 -3.19 14.45
N GLN A 152 -7.76 -4.50 14.29
CA GLN A 152 -8.94 -5.20 14.83
C GLN A 152 -9.03 -5.06 16.36
N LEU A 153 -7.92 -5.33 17.06
CA LEU A 153 -7.84 -5.21 18.51
C LEU A 153 -8.11 -3.78 18.99
N ALA A 154 -7.57 -2.79 18.29
CA ALA A 154 -7.78 -1.39 18.62
C ALA A 154 -9.23 -0.95 18.38
N GLU A 155 -9.93 -1.46 17.37
CA GLU A 155 -11.37 -1.20 17.21
C GLU A 155 -12.20 -1.72 18.38
N ALA A 156 -11.88 -2.92 18.87
CA ALA A 156 -12.55 -3.48 20.03
C ALA A 156 -12.34 -2.62 21.28
N LEU A 157 -11.11 -2.12 21.51
CA LEU A 157 -10.84 -1.17 22.58
C LEU A 157 -11.59 0.15 22.40
N VAL A 158 -11.63 0.69 21.18
CA VAL A 158 -12.39 1.92 20.89
C VAL A 158 -13.88 1.72 21.20
N ASP A 159 -14.44 0.56 20.86
CA ASP A 159 -15.84 0.23 21.13
C ASP A 159 -16.16 0.23 22.64
N GLU A 160 -15.23 -0.21 23.51
CA GLU A 160 -15.43 -0.17 24.96
C GLU A 160 -15.61 1.25 25.53
N TYR A 161 -15.15 2.28 24.81
CA TYR A 161 -15.19 3.68 25.27
C TYR A 161 -16.41 4.45 24.74
N HIS A 162 -17.30 3.82 23.97
CA HIS A 162 -18.43 4.52 23.32
C HIS A 162 -19.41 5.16 24.31
N THR A 163 -19.50 4.62 25.53
CA THR A 163 -20.32 5.18 26.62
C THR A 163 -19.62 6.31 27.38
N LYS A 164 -18.31 6.46 27.24
CA LYS A 164 -17.49 7.44 27.97
C LYS A 164 -17.23 8.71 27.17
N MET A 165 -17.26 8.63 25.84
CA MET A 165 -16.90 9.76 24.96
C MET A 165 -17.56 9.65 23.59
N PRO A 166 -17.79 10.78 22.89
CA PRO A 166 -18.48 10.79 21.61
C PRO A 166 -17.57 10.32 20.47
N LEU A 167 -17.46 9.01 20.27
CA LEU A 167 -16.55 8.43 19.28
C LEU A 167 -17.21 7.89 18.02
N SER A 168 -16.42 7.69 16.96
CA SER A 168 -16.77 6.98 15.72
C SER A 168 -15.52 6.32 15.13
N ILE A 169 -15.71 5.23 14.39
CA ILE A 169 -14.64 4.50 13.69
C ILE A 169 -14.77 4.72 12.19
N ALA A 170 -13.69 5.16 11.55
CA ALA A 170 -13.58 5.24 10.11
C ALA A 170 -12.59 4.17 9.60
N ARG A 171 -12.96 3.44 8.55
CA ARG A 171 -12.18 2.37 7.94
C ARG A 171 -11.88 2.70 6.47
N PRO A 172 -10.81 3.45 6.18
CA PRO A 172 -10.35 3.65 4.82
C PRO A 172 -9.91 2.35 4.14
N SER A 173 -10.19 2.21 2.85
CA SER A 173 -9.56 1.19 2.00
C SER A 173 -8.14 1.62 1.58
N ILE A 174 -7.57 1.04 0.51
CA ILE A 174 -6.20 1.36 0.09
C ILE A 174 -6.16 2.81 -0.42
N VAL A 175 -5.45 3.67 0.30
CA VAL A 175 -5.32 5.08 -0.06
C VAL A 175 -4.43 5.25 -1.29
N THR A 176 -4.88 6.07 -2.23
CA THR A 176 -4.20 6.43 -3.48
C THR A 176 -3.94 7.93 -3.55
N ALA A 177 -3.22 8.39 -4.58
CA ALA A 177 -2.86 9.79 -4.73
C ALA A 177 -4.09 10.71 -4.77
N ALA A 178 -3.92 11.97 -4.38
CA ALA A 178 -4.99 12.95 -4.38
C ALA A 178 -5.70 13.04 -5.73
N LEU A 179 -7.03 13.07 -5.71
CA LEU A 179 -7.82 13.28 -6.92
C LEU A 179 -7.82 14.75 -7.34
N ARG A 180 -8.02 15.65 -6.37
CA ARG A 180 -8.14 17.11 -6.53
C ARG A 180 -7.25 17.88 -5.58
N GLU A 181 -7.30 17.56 -4.29
CA GLU A 181 -6.71 18.38 -3.24
C GLU A 181 -5.60 17.66 -2.46
N PRO A 182 -4.56 18.38 -2.02
CA PRO A 182 -4.31 19.81 -2.24
C PRO A 182 -3.83 20.12 -3.67
N MET A 183 -3.31 19.10 -4.37
CA MET A 183 -3.06 19.12 -5.81
C MET A 183 -3.27 17.73 -6.42
N PRO A 184 -3.76 17.64 -7.67
CA PRO A 184 -3.99 16.36 -8.32
C PRO A 184 -2.71 15.51 -8.39
N GLY A 185 -2.81 14.24 -8.04
CA GLY A 185 -1.71 13.27 -8.09
C GLY A 185 -0.72 13.37 -6.94
N TRP A 186 -0.99 14.20 -5.93
CA TRP A 186 -0.13 14.29 -4.76
C TRP A 186 -0.02 12.93 -4.05
N VAL A 187 1.22 12.46 -3.93
CA VAL A 187 1.62 11.28 -3.17
C VAL A 187 3.11 11.40 -2.84
N ASP A 188 3.49 11.14 -1.59
CA ASP A 188 4.87 11.28 -1.10
C ASP A 188 5.48 9.95 -0.65
N SER A 189 4.72 8.86 -0.77
CA SER A 189 5.12 7.53 -0.31
C SER A 189 5.20 6.51 -1.45
N PHE A 190 6.19 5.62 -1.34
CA PHE A 190 6.33 4.43 -2.19
C PHE A 190 5.49 3.25 -1.69
N ASN A 191 4.69 3.43 -0.64
CA ASN A 191 3.88 2.36 -0.07
C ASN A 191 2.71 1.99 -1.00
N GLY A 192 2.31 0.71 -0.97
CA GLY A 192 1.11 0.24 -1.66
C GLY A 192 1.16 0.37 -3.20
N PRO A 193 0.05 0.79 -3.85
CA PRO A 193 -0.06 0.86 -5.30
C PRO A 193 0.98 1.76 -5.98
N THR A 194 1.37 2.88 -5.38
CA THR A 194 2.35 3.82 -5.95
C THR A 194 3.71 3.14 -6.15
N GLY A 195 4.16 2.34 -5.18
CA GLY A 195 5.40 1.57 -5.30
C GLY A 195 5.35 0.53 -6.43
N ILE A 196 4.22 -0.17 -6.58
CA ILE A 196 4.00 -1.12 -7.68
C ILE A 196 4.06 -0.42 -9.03
N LEU A 197 3.37 0.73 -9.15
CA LEU A 197 3.33 1.52 -10.38
C LEU A 197 4.74 1.96 -10.80
N ILE A 198 5.52 2.51 -9.86
CA ILE A 198 6.89 2.96 -10.12
C ILE A 198 7.79 1.76 -10.47
N ALA A 199 7.72 0.66 -9.70
CA ALA A 199 8.53 -0.53 -9.95
C ALA A 199 8.22 -1.17 -11.32
N SER A 200 6.95 -1.21 -11.70
CA SER A 200 6.50 -1.68 -13.01
C SER A 200 6.97 -0.74 -14.12
N GLY A 201 6.78 0.57 -13.95
CA GLY A 201 7.12 1.57 -14.96
C GLY A 201 8.62 1.75 -15.18
N LYS A 202 9.44 1.47 -14.15
CA LYS A 202 10.90 1.39 -14.29
C LYS A 202 11.39 0.04 -14.84
N GLY A 203 10.48 -0.90 -15.11
CA GLY A 203 10.79 -2.21 -15.67
C GLY A 203 11.46 -3.18 -14.71
N VAL A 204 11.48 -2.88 -13.40
CA VAL A 204 12.12 -3.72 -12.38
C VAL A 204 11.16 -4.78 -11.81
N LEU A 205 9.85 -4.56 -11.91
CA LEU A 205 8.81 -5.55 -11.64
C LEU A 205 8.30 -6.15 -12.96
N ARG A 206 8.43 -7.47 -13.08
CA ARG A 206 8.12 -8.28 -14.26
C ARG A 206 6.92 -9.21 -14.04
N SER A 207 6.69 -9.59 -12.79
CA SER A 207 5.65 -10.53 -12.41
C SER A 207 5.09 -10.17 -11.04
N MET A 208 3.76 -10.14 -10.93
CA MET A 208 3.05 -9.90 -9.67
C MET A 208 1.97 -10.97 -9.49
N MET A 209 1.89 -11.55 -8.30
CA MET A 209 0.74 -12.39 -7.93
C MET A 209 -0.47 -11.49 -7.72
N CYS A 210 -1.45 -11.60 -8.59
CA CYS A 210 -2.67 -10.79 -8.57
C CYS A 210 -3.74 -11.51 -9.41
N ASP A 211 -4.94 -11.65 -8.84
CA ASP A 211 -6.10 -12.04 -9.63
C ASP A 211 -6.67 -10.78 -10.27
N ASP A 212 -6.47 -10.67 -11.58
CA ASP A 212 -6.78 -9.47 -12.34
C ASP A 212 -8.29 -9.25 -12.51
N LYS A 213 -9.11 -10.25 -12.16
CA LYS A 213 -10.57 -10.17 -12.19
C LYS A 213 -11.17 -9.56 -10.92
N ASN A 214 -10.43 -9.58 -9.82
CA ASN A 214 -10.92 -9.04 -8.56
C ASN A 214 -10.98 -7.51 -8.62
N HIS A 215 -11.95 -6.94 -7.92
CA HIS A 215 -12.09 -5.50 -7.79
C HIS A 215 -11.04 -4.92 -6.83
N ALA A 216 -10.51 -3.75 -7.18
CA ALA A 216 -9.56 -3.03 -6.35
C ALA A 216 -10.31 -2.08 -5.39
N GLU A 217 -10.12 -2.29 -4.08
CA GLU A 217 -10.67 -1.43 -3.04
C GLU A 217 -9.69 -0.28 -2.74
N VAL A 218 -9.80 0.79 -3.54
CA VAL A 218 -8.91 1.97 -3.48
C VAL A 218 -9.68 3.27 -3.31
N VAL A 219 -9.16 4.18 -2.50
CA VAL A 219 -9.79 5.49 -2.25
C VAL A 219 -8.76 6.62 -2.39
N PRO A 220 -9.07 7.73 -3.07
CA PRO A 220 -8.18 8.90 -3.08
C PRO A 220 -7.99 9.49 -1.68
N VAL A 221 -6.79 9.98 -1.36
CA VAL A 221 -6.46 10.52 -0.03
C VAL A 221 -7.35 11.69 0.39
N ASP A 222 -7.67 12.60 -0.53
CA ASP A 222 -8.51 13.77 -0.28
C ASP A 222 -9.97 13.42 -0.02
N LEU A 223 -10.49 12.43 -0.76
CA LEU A 223 -11.80 11.86 -0.46
C LEU A 223 -11.83 11.28 0.96
N CYS A 224 -10.80 10.51 1.32
CA CYS A 224 -10.69 9.92 2.64
C CYS A 224 -10.66 11.01 3.73
N ILE A 225 -9.84 12.06 3.56
CA ILE A 225 -9.74 13.16 4.52
C ILE A 225 -11.07 13.92 4.65
N ASN A 226 -11.74 14.21 3.54
CA ASN A 226 -13.07 14.83 3.55
C ASN A 226 -14.09 13.97 4.30
N ALA A 227 -14.08 12.66 4.09
CA ALA A 227 -14.93 11.74 4.83
C ALA A 227 -14.66 11.82 6.34
N LEU A 228 -13.40 11.78 6.77
CA LEU A 228 -13.06 11.90 8.19
C LEU A 228 -13.61 13.19 8.81
N ILE A 229 -13.42 14.33 8.14
CA ILE A 229 -13.93 15.63 8.61
C ILE A 229 -15.45 15.60 8.77
N LEU A 230 -16.16 15.09 7.76
CA LEU A 230 -17.62 15.00 7.80
C LEU A 230 -18.13 14.00 8.83
N LEU A 231 -17.39 12.90 9.10
CA LEU A 231 -17.73 11.96 10.15
C LEU A 231 -17.63 12.60 11.54
N ALA A 232 -16.62 13.44 11.78
CA ALA A 232 -16.52 14.21 13.01
C ALA A 232 -17.72 15.15 13.17
N TYR A 233 -18.12 15.85 12.09
CA TYR A 233 -19.33 16.68 12.10
C TYR A 233 -20.59 15.86 12.38
N LYS A 234 -20.79 14.75 11.65
CA LYS A 234 -21.96 13.88 11.81
C LYS A 234 -22.07 13.35 13.24
N ARG A 235 -20.95 13.04 13.90
CA ARG A 235 -20.95 12.57 15.29
C ARG A 235 -21.58 13.57 16.26
N THR A 236 -21.38 14.87 16.02
CA THR A 236 -21.96 15.94 16.85
C THR A 236 -23.48 16.09 16.69
N LEU A 237 -24.03 15.59 15.58
CA LEU A 237 -25.46 15.63 15.28
C LEU A 237 -26.23 14.39 15.73
N MET A 238 -25.53 13.34 16.17
CA MET A 238 -26.18 12.07 16.53
C MET A 238 -27.02 12.21 17.79
N THR A 239 -28.23 11.67 17.72
CA THR A 239 -29.09 11.48 18.89
C THR A 239 -28.48 10.42 19.84
N PRO A 240 -28.86 10.40 21.13
CA PRO A 240 -28.45 9.35 22.05
C PRO A 240 -28.81 7.93 21.57
N ALA A 241 -29.92 7.79 20.82
CA ALA A 241 -30.34 6.52 20.23
C ALA A 241 -29.42 6.08 19.09
N GLU A 242 -29.02 6.99 18.20
CA GLU A 242 -28.04 6.68 17.15
C GLU A 242 -26.63 6.41 17.72
N ALA A 243 -26.32 7.05 18.85
CA ALA A 243 -25.08 6.87 19.58
C ALA A 243 -25.11 5.69 20.58
N SER A 244 -26.16 4.85 20.56
CA SER A 244 -26.29 3.71 21.48
C SER A 244 -25.28 2.58 21.20
N SER A 245 -24.58 2.65 20.07
CA SER A 245 -23.51 1.75 19.66
C SER A 245 -22.45 2.55 18.93
N THR A 246 -21.22 2.04 18.85
CA THR A 246 -20.14 2.70 18.11
C THR A 246 -20.50 2.85 16.63
N PRO A 247 -20.62 4.08 16.11
CA PRO A 247 -20.80 4.31 14.69
C PRO A 247 -19.53 3.93 13.94
N VAL A 248 -19.66 3.06 12.94
CA VAL A 248 -18.56 2.59 12.09
C VAL A 248 -18.86 2.96 10.64
N TYR A 249 -17.83 3.38 9.91
CA TYR A 249 -17.95 3.85 8.54
C TYR A 249 -16.85 3.25 7.66
N ASN A 250 -17.22 2.50 6.63
CA ASN A 250 -16.26 1.99 5.67
C ASN A 250 -16.05 3.05 4.57
N VAL A 251 -14.89 3.70 4.60
CA VAL A 251 -14.51 4.73 3.62
C VAL A 251 -13.81 4.03 2.45
N SER A 252 -14.61 3.36 1.62
CA SER A 252 -14.18 2.51 0.51
C SER A 252 -14.96 2.83 -0.76
N SER A 253 -14.46 2.41 -1.91
CA SER A 253 -15.07 2.68 -3.22
C SER A 253 -16.33 1.84 -3.46
N ASN A 254 -16.34 0.57 -3.00
CA ASN A 254 -17.36 -0.47 -3.26
C ASN A 254 -18.24 -0.23 -4.51
N LYS A 255 -19.53 0.08 -4.34
CA LYS A 255 -20.55 0.14 -5.42
C LYS A 255 -20.50 1.43 -6.25
N VAL A 256 -19.77 2.46 -5.81
CA VAL A 256 -19.79 3.78 -6.46
C VAL A 256 -18.95 3.77 -7.73
N GLN A 257 -17.73 3.21 -7.66
CA GLN A 257 -16.86 3.03 -8.82
C GLN A 257 -16.07 1.73 -8.71
N ARG A 258 -16.60 0.68 -9.34
CA ARG A 258 -15.93 -0.62 -9.44
C ARG A 258 -14.91 -0.59 -10.57
N ILE A 259 -13.66 -0.93 -10.23
CA ILE A 259 -12.57 -1.12 -11.17
C ILE A 259 -11.82 -2.40 -10.82
N THR A 260 -11.52 -3.20 -11.82
CA THR A 260 -10.75 -4.43 -11.67
C THR A 260 -9.25 -4.14 -11.62
N TRP A 261 -8.48 -5.06 -11.04
CA TRP A 261 -7.02 -4.97 -11.12
C TRP A 261 -6.52 -5.00 -12.57
N ARG A 262 -7.20 -5.74 -13.48
CA ARG A 262 -6.88 -5.74 -14.92
C ARG A 262 -6.96 -4.32 -15.51
N GLU A 263 -8.08 -3.65 -15.31
CA GLU A 263 -8.29 -2.28 -15.81
C GLU A 263 -7.22 -1.33 -15.27
N ILE A 264 -6.93 -1.36 -13.95
CA ILE A 264 -5.87 -0.52 -13.36
C ILE A 264 -4.51 -0.80 -14.01
N ILE A 265 -4.16 -2.08 -14.22
CA ILE A 265 -2.86 -2.49 -14.77
C ILE A 265 -2.73 -2.06 -16.24
N GLU A 266 -3.77 -2.24 -17.05
CA GLU A 266 -3.77 -1.88 -18.47
C GLU A 266 -3.70 -0.36 -18.64
N LEU A 267 -4.57 0.40 -17.96
CA LEU A 267 -4.55 1.86 -17.95
C LEU A 267 -3.20 2.39 -17.46
N GLY A 268 -2.66 1.81 -16.39
CA GLY A 268 -1.36 2.17 -15.83
C GLY A 268 -0.22 1.94 -16.82
N LYS A 269 -0.22 0.81 -17.54
CA LYS A 269 0.80 0.48 -18.56
C LYS A 269 0.79 1.48 -19.70
N ASP A 270 -0.38 1.80 -20.24
CA ASP A 270 -0.49 2.70 -21.38
C ASP A 270 -0.08 4.12 -20.99
N CYS A 271 -0.53 4.57 -19.82
CA CYS A 271 -0.10 5.86 -19.30
C CYS A 271 1.40 5.91 -19.00
N ILE A 272 1.99 4.85 -18.45
CA ILE A 272 3.44 4.76 -18.22
C ILE A 272 4.18 4.85 -19.56
N ARG A 273 3.68 4.24 -20.63
CA ARG A 273 4.33 4.29 -21.95
C ARG A 273 4.27 5.70 -22.55
N GLU A 274 3.19 6.43 -22.32
CA GLU A 274 3.06 7.82 -22.74
C GLU A 274 3.90 8.78 -21.87
N HIS A 275 4.00 8.49 -20.57
CA HIS A 275 4.70 9.29 -19.57
C HIS A 275 5.75 8.44 -18.79
N PRO A 276 6.82 7.94 -19.45
CA PRO A 276 7.72 6.89 -18.92
C PRO A 276 8.83 7.43 -18.05
N PHE A 277 9.15 6.81 -16.90
CA PHE A 277 10.12 7.34 -15.92
C PHE A 277 11.49 7.66 -16.54
N ASP A 278 12.25 8.60 -15.97
CA ASP A 278 13.54 9.04 -16.52
C ASP A 278 14.56 7.91 -16.53
N THR A 279 14.64 7.24 -15.38
CA THR A 279 15.49 6.08 -15.15
C THR A 279 14.64 4.82 -15.22
N ILE A 280 14.59 4.20 -16.39
CA ILE A 280 14.06 2.85 -16.62
C ILE A 280 15.21 1.85 -16.76
N LEU A 281 15.06 0.68 -16.16
CA LEU A 281 16.04 -0.41 -16.28
C LEU A 281 15.70 -1.33 -17.45
N TRP A 282 14.41 -1.54 -17.70
CA TRP A 282 13.91 -2.37 -18.77
C TRP A 282 12.60 -1.81 -19.31
N TYR A 283 12.17 -2.31 -20.47
CA TYR A 283 10.87 -1.96 -21.02
C TYR A 283 9.74 -2.43 -20.06
N PRO A 284 8.70 -1.60 -19.78
CA PRO A 284 7.65 -1.92 -18.82
C PRO A 284 6.55 -2.79 -19.46
N ASP A 285 6.80 -4.10 -19.51
CA ASP A 285 5.87 -5.14 -20.02
C ASP A 285 5.55 -6.24 -18.99
N GLY A 286 5.78 -5.98 -17.69
CA GLY A 286 5.43 -6.91 -16.62
C GLY A 286 3.93 -7.28 -16.61
N ALA A 287 3.58 -8.42 -16.00
CA ALA A 287 2.19 -8.92 -15.99
C ALA A 287 1.77 -9.46 -14.61
N SER A 288 0.47 -9.38 -14.33
CA SER A 288 -0.19 -10.08 -13.24
C SER A 288 -0.32 -11.58 -13.56
N ARG A 289 -0.28 -12.42 -12.52
CA ARG A 289 -0.37 -13.87 -12.62
C ARG A 289 -1.09 -14.44 -11.41
N THR A 290 -1.82 -15.53 -11.62
CA THR A 290 -2.45 -16.32 -10.54
C THR A 290 -1.72 -17.64 -10.29
N ASN A 291 -0.97 -18.15 -11.27
CA ASN A 291 -0.19 -19.38 -11.13
C ASN A 291 1.17 -19.10 -10.44
N TRP A 292 1.35 -19.69 -9.26
CA TRP A 292 2.56 -19.52 -8.44
C TRP A 292 3.84 -20.03 -9.13
N LEU A 293 3.78 -21.16 -9.85
CA LEU A 293 4.94 -21.73 -10.53
C LEU A 293 5.41 -20.80 -11.65
N THR A 294 4.49 -20.36 -12.52
CA THR A 294 4.80 -19.40 -13.59
C THR A 294 5.33 -18.08 -13.02
N HIS A 295 4.72 -17.57 -11.95
CA HIS A 295 5.20 -16.38 -11.27
C HIS A 295 6.64 -16.55 -10.78
N THR A 296 6.92 -17.65 -10.07
CA THR A 296 8.23 -17.94 -9.48
C THR A 296 9.31 -18.10 -10.53
N LEU A 297 9.03 -18.82 -11.62
CA LEU A 297 9.97 -18.96 -12.75
C LEU A 297 10.30 -17.60 -13.35
N ILE A 298 9.31 -16.74 -13.55
CA ILE A 298 9.54 -15.43 -14.18
C ILE A 298 10.28 -14.48 -13.23
N VAL A 299 9.95 -14.49 -11.94
CA VAL A 299 10.72 -13.75 -10.93
C VAL A 299 12.18 -14.23 -10.93
N PHE A 300 12.42 -15.54 -10.96
CA PHE A 300 13.77 -16.08 -10.98
C PHE A 300 14.56 -15.62 -12.21
N PHE A 301 14.04 -15.88 -13.42
CA PHE A 301 14.76 -15.63 -14.67
C PHE A 301 14.82 -14.16 -15.08
N PHE A 302 13.81 -13.36 -14.75
CA PHE A 302 13.67 -11.99 -15.27
C PHE A 302 13.79 -10.89 -14.20
N GLN A 303 13.87 -11.24 -12.92
CA GLN A 303 14.14 -10.28 -11.84
C GLN A 303 15.38 -10.65 -11.03
N THR A 304 15.40 -11.84 -10.43
CA THR A 304 16.45 -12.26 -9.49
C THR A 304 17.77 -12.48 -10.21
N LEU A 305 17.81 -13.36 -11.22
CA LEU A 305 19.03 -13.68 -11.95
C LEU A 305 19.66 -12.42 -12.61
N PRO A 306 18.90 -11.56 -13.33
CA PRO A 306 19.43 -10.32 -13.86
C PRO A 306 19.93 -9.35 -12.79
N ALA A 307 19.29 -9.30 -11.61
CA ALA A 307 19.74 -8.43 -10.53
C ALA A 307 21.12 -8.82 -9.98
N TYR A 308 21.36 -10.13 -9.79
CA TYR A 308 22.68 -10.62 -9.40
C TYR A 308 23.72 -10.39 -10.49
N PHE A 309 23.34 -10.58 -11.76
CA PHE A 309 24.23 -10.31 -12.89
C PHE A 309 24.62 -8.84 -12.98
N ILE A 310 23.67 -7.91 -12.84
CA ILE A 310 23.94 -6.47 -12.84
C ILE A 310 24.85 -6.09 -11.67
N ASP A 311 24.57 -6.57 -10.46
CA ASP A 311 25.42 -6.28 -9.29
C ASP A 311 26.82 -6.91 -9.42
N LEU A 312 26.96 -8.06 -10.09
CA LEU A 312 28.27 -8.62 -10.44
C LEU A 312 29.03 -7.69 -11.39
N LEU A 313 28.41 -7.22 -12.46
CA LEU A 313 29.03 -6.27 -13.40
C LEU A 313 29.44 -4.97 -12.71
N LEU A 314 28.58 -4.43 -11.84
CA LEU A 314 28.90 -3.25 -11.04
C LEU A 314 30.08 -3.50 -10.11
N THR A 315 30.13 -4.69 -9.47
CA THR A 315 31.27 -5.08 -8.63
C THR A 315 32.57 -5.13 -9.43
N LEU A 316 32.55 -5.76 -10.62
CA LEU A 316 33.70 -5.81 -11.53
C LEU A 316 34.13 -4.40 -12.00
N ALA A 317 33.17 -3.50 -12.20
CA ALA A 317 33.40 -2.09 -12.54
C ALA A 317 33.74 -1.20 -11.33
N ARG A 318 33.90 -1.78 -10.13
CA ARG A 318 34.14 -1.07 -8.85
C ARG A 318 33.08 0.01 -8.54
N GLN A 319 31.84 -0.24 -8.95
CA GLN A 319 30.67 0.59 -8.69
C GLN A 319 29.84 0.01 -7.54
N LYS A 320 29.02 0.87 -6.92
CA LYS A 320 28.13 0.48 -5.82
C LYS A 320 26.99 -0.41 -6.33
N THR A 321 26.86 -1.60 -5.76
CA THR A 321 25.75 -2.52 -6.04
C THR A 321 24.43 -2.03 -5.45
N PHE A 322 23.33 -2.29 -6.14
CA PHE A 322 22.01 -1.85 -5.69
C PHE A 322 20.88 -2.76 -6.13
N MET A 323 21.05 -3.54 -7.20
CA MET A 323 19.94 -4.18 -7.87
C MET A 323 19.34 -5.32 -7.05
N VAL A 324 20.17 -6.13 -6.38
CA VAL A 324 19.68 -7.17 -5.46
C VAL A 324 18.94 -6.55 -4.28
N ARG A 325 19.39 -5.39 -3.77
CA ARG A 325 18.70 -4.68 -2.68
C ARG A 325 17.33 -4.16 -3.14
N VAL A 326 17.24 -3.63 -4.35
CA VAL A 326 15.95 -3.23 -4.96
C VAL A 326 15.02 -4.43 -5.11
N GLN A 327 15.49 -5.55 -5.65
CA GLN A 327 14.65 -6.75 -5.80
C GLN A 327 14.19 -7.33 -4.45
N ARG A 328 15.03 -7.32 -3.41
CA ARG A 328 14.62 -7.73 -2.06
C ARG A 328 13.49 -6.85 -1.51
N ARG A 329 13.56 -5.53 -1.73
CA ARG A 329 12.49 -4.61 -1.32
C ARG A 329 11.20 -4.86 -2.08
N ILE A 330 11.28 -5.08 -3.41
CA ILE A 330 10.12 -5.42 -4.24
C ILE A 330 9.48 -6.72 -3.75
N ALA A 331 10.27 -7.79 -3.59
CA ALA A 331 9.78 -9.08 -3.10
C ALA A 331 9.13 -8.95 -1.71
N ALA A 332 9.75 -8.18 -0.82
CA ALA A 332 9.22 -7.92 0.51
C ALA A 332 7.88 -7.16 0.49
N GLY A 333 7.69 -6.20 -0.42
CA GLY A 333 6.43 -5.50 -0.61
C GLY A 333 5.36 -6.41 -1.24
N MET A 334 5.74 -7.18 -2.27
CA MET A 334 4.82 -8.08 -2.97
C MET A 334 4.28 -9.18 -2.07
N SER A 335 5.11 -9.74 -1.17
CA SER A 335 4.67 -10.76 -0.22
C SER A 335 3.56 -10.27 0.70
N VAL A 336 3.55 -8.97 1.03
CA VAL A 336 2.52 -8.39 1.90
C VAL A 336 1.25 -8.05 1.12
N LEU A 337 1.40 -7.58 -0.12
CA LEU A 337 0.26 -7.19 -0.97
C LEU A 337 -0.47 -8.37 -1.61
N GLN A 338 0.20 -9.53 -1.73
CA GLN A 338 -0.37 -10.72 -2.37
C GLN A 338 -1.71 -11.13 -1.74
N TYR A 339 -1.85 -11.06 -0.42
CA TYR A 339 -3.11 -11.40 0.24
C TYR A 339 -4.27 -10.51 -0.24
N PHE A 340 -4.03 -9.21 -0.41
CA PHE A 340 -5.02 -8.21 -0.82
C PHE A 340 -5.30 -8.16 -2.31
N THR A 341 -4.40 -8.69 -3.12
CA THR A 341 -4.49 -8.65 -4.60
C THR A 341 -4.96 -9.97 -5.20
N MET A 342 -5.05 -11.03 -4.39
CA MET A 342 -5.53 -12.36 -4.75
C MET A 342 -6.93 -12.68 -4.17
N ARG A 343 -7.53 -11.73 -3.46
CA ARG A 343 -8.84 -11.88 -2.81
C ARG A 343 -9.73 -10.69 -3.14
N GLU A 344 -11.02 -10.86 -2.92
CA GLU A 344 -12.04 -9.86 -3.14
C GLU A 344 -12.84 -9.69 -1.85
N TRP A 345 -13.29 -8.47 -1.58
CA TRP A 345 -14.10 -8.14 -0.42
C TRP A 345 -15.27 -7.26 -0.83
N ASP A 346 -16.41 -7.41 -0.16
CA ASP A 346 -17.55 -6.51 -0.27
C ASP A 346 -17.61 -5.63 0.98
N PHE A 347 -17.03 -4.43 0.90
CA PHE A 347 -17.06 -3.45 1.98
C PHE A 347 -18.34 -2.63 1.93
N ARG A 348 -19.36 -3.00 2.71
CA ARG A 348 -20.61 -2.21 2.83
C ARG A 348 -20.30 -0.83 3.36
N ASN A 349 -20.81 0.21 2.72
CA ASN A 349 -20.48 1.60 3.02
C ASN A 349 -21.72 2.50 2.96
N ASP A 350 -22.89 1.91 3.20
CA ASP A 350 -24.18 2.58 3.09
C ASP A 350 -24.31 3.76 4.08
N ARG A 351 -23.81 3.63 5.32
CA ARG A 351 -23.77 4.71 6.31
C ARG A 351 -22.78 5.79 5.93
N ALA A 352 -21.58 5.42 5.48
CA ALA A 352 -20.57 6.38 5.03
C ALA A 352 -21.12 7.26 3.89
N TRP A 353 -21.83 6.65 2.94
CA TRP A 353 -22.38 7.37 1.79
C TRP A 353 -23.71 8.07 2.04
N ALA A 354 -24.50 7.64 3.03
CA ALA A 354 -25.70 8.35 3.46
C ALA A 354 -25.39 9.79 3.95
N LEU A 355 -24.12 10.09 4.27
CA LEU A 355 -23.68 11.42 4.63
C LEU A 355 -23.74 12.40 3.45
N TRP A 356 -23.45 11.96 2.23
CA TRP A 356 -23.44 12.81 1.05
C TRP A 356 -24.75 13.52 0.73
N PRO A 357 -25.90 12.83 0.62
CA PRO A 357 -27.17 13.50 0.34
C PRO A 357 -27.63 14.42 1.48
N SER A 358 -27.05 14.30 2.67
CA SER A 358 -27.37 15.17 3.81
C SER A 358 -26.67 16.54 3.77
N LEU A 359 -25.66 16.71 2.91
CA LEU A 359 -24.91 17.95 2.78
C LEU A 359 -25.64 18.96 1.89
N ASN A 360 -25.44 20.26 2.18
CA ASN A 360 -25.81 21.31 1.25
C ASN A 360 -24.79 21.40 0.08
N GLU A 361 -25.15 22.12 -0.99
CA GLU A 361 -24.31 22.19 -2.21
C GLU A 361 -22.92 22.78 -1.97
N ARG A 362 -22.79 23.75 -1.05
CA ARG A 362 -21.49 24.33 -0.70
C ARG A 362 -20.59 23.30 -0.01
N ASP A 363 -21.12 22.54 0.94
CA ASP A 363 -20.36 21.53 1.66
C ASP A 363 -20.05 20.31 0.78
N LYS A 364 -20.91 19.99 -0.20
CA LYS A 364 -20.59 18.99 -1.23
C LYS A 364 -19.40 19.41 -2.08
N GLU A 365 -19.29 20.70 -2.42
CA GLU A 365 -18.16 21.21 -3.20
C GLU A 365 -16.84 21.17 -2.40
N ILE A 366 -16.89 21.56 -1.13
CA ILE A 366 -15.71 21.63 -0.25
C ILE A 366 -15.29 20.23 0.23
N PHE A 367 -16.24 19.45 0.76
CA PHE A 367 -16.02 18.14 1.35
C PHE A 367 -16.56 17.04 0.43
N PHE A 368 -16.10 17.02 -0.81
CA PHE A 368 -16.50 15.98 -1.76
C PHE A 368 -16.12 14.60 -1.20
N ILE A 369 -17.13 13.73 -1.06
CA ILE A 369 -16.93 12.35 -0.60
C ILE A 369 -17.56 11.36 -1.56
N ASN A 370 -18.77 11.61 -2.02
CA ASN A 370 -19.43 10.77 -3.00
C ASN A 370 -19.47 11.55 -4.31
N ASN A 371 -18.63 11.16 -5.25
CA ASN A 371 -18.55 11.84 -6.51
C ASN A 371 -19.23 10.99 -7.59
N GLU A 372 -20.44 11.42 -7.96
CA GLU A 372 -20.94 11.40 -9.33
C GLU A 372 -20.00 12.15 -10.32
N ILE A 373 -18.72 12.32 -10.00
CA ILE A 373 -17.72 12.69 -11.00
C ILE A 373 -17.59 11.44 -11.86
N PRO A 374 -17.83 11.52 -13.18
CA PRO A 374 -17.19 10.60 -14.10
C PRO A 374 -15.71 10.89 -13.97
N VAL A 375 -15.05 10.26 -12.99
CA VAL A 375 -13.59 10.30 -12.90
C VAL A 375 -13.20 9.59 -14.17
N ASP A 376 -12.74 10.35 -15.16
CA ASP A 376 -12.12 9.74 -16.31
C ASP A 376 -10.94 8.93 -15.74
N ARG A 377 -11.13 7.61 -15.72
CA ARG A 377 -10.17 6.68 -15.13
C ARG A 377 -8.81 6.87 -15.80
N ASN A 378 -8.79 7.22 -17.09
CA ASN A 378 -7.57 7.52 -17.81
C ASN A 378 -6.89 8.77 -17.23
N GLU A 379 -7.65 9.86 -17.05
CA GLU A 379 -7.07 11.11 -16.53
C GLU A 379 -6.61 10.97 -15.08
N TYR A 380 -7.34 10.21 -14.25
CA TYR A 380 -6.91 9.97 -12.87
C TYR A 380 -5.67 9.09 -12.79
N ILE A 381 -5.61 7.98 -13.53
CA ILE A 381 -4.41 7.14 -13.62
C ILE A 381 -3.22 7.94 -14.17
N LYS A 382 -3.46 8.81 -15.17
CA LYS A 382 -2.45 9.73 -15.68
C LYS A 382 -1.94 10.69 -14.63
N THR A 383 -2.84 11.27 -13.87
CA THR A 383 -2.48 12.16 -12.76
C THR A 383 -1.66 11.42 -11.71
N ILE A 384 -2.00 10.16 -11.37
CA ILE A 384 -1.19 9.32 -10.47
C ILE A 384 0.20 9.06 -11.04
N VAL A 385 0.32 8.70 -12.33
CA VAL A 385 1.62 8.45 -12.98
C VAL A 385 2.48 9.71 -12.94
N LEU A 386 1.95 10.85 -13.38
CA LEU A 386 2.66 12.13 -13.38
C LEU A 386 3.05 12.56 -11.95
N GLY A 387 2.13 12.44 -11.00
CA GLY A 387 2.37 12.72 -9.59
C GLY A 387 3.47 11.84 -8.99
N SER A 388 3.46 10.53 -9.28
CA SER A 388 4.50 9.61 -8.83
C SER A 388 5.90 9.95 -9.38
N ARG A 389 5.99 10.53 -10.59
CA ARG A 389 7.25 11.08 -11.10
C ARG A 389 7.70 12.27 -10.30
N GLN A 390 6.84 13.28 -10.19
CA GLN A 390 7.20 14.58 -9.66
C GLN A 390 7.46 14.52 -8.16
N TYR A 391 6.56 13.86 -7.43
CA TYR A 391 6.53 13.92 -5.98
C TYR A 391 7.32 12.79 -5.33
N CYS A 392 7.25 11.55 -5.83
CA CYS A 392 8.03 10.43 -5.30
C CYS A 392 9.42 10.34 -5.93
N CYS A 393 9.51 10.31 -7.26
CA CYS A 393 10.78 10.11 -7.97
C CYS A 393 11.60 11.39 -8.14
N LYS A 394 11.02 12.57 -7.87
CA LYS A 394 11.63 13.89 -8.11
C LYS A 394 12.08 14.10 -9.56
N GLU A 395 11.34 13.53 -10.50
CA GLU A 395 11.57 13.64 -11.95
C GLU A 395 10.67 14.75 -12.52
N PRO A 396 11.21 15.88 -13.01
CA PRO A 396 10.41 17.01 -13.48
C PRO A 396 9.71 16.71 -14.81
N LEU A 397 8.52 17.25 -15.06
CA LEU A 397 7.78 16.98 -16.31
C LEU A 397 8.53 17.44 -17.58
N SER A 398 9.44 18.40 -17.45
CA SER A 398 10.31 18.86 -18.54
C SER A 398 11.25 17.77 -19.08
N SER A 399 11.50 16.69 -18.32
CA SER A 399 12.35 15.58 -18.76
C SER A 399 11.61 14.55 -19.64
N LEU A 400 10.28 14.61 -19.73
CA LEU A 400 9.46 13.65 -20.49
C LEU A 400 9.93 13.40 -21.94
N PRO A 401 10.37 14.40 -22.73
CA PRO A 401 10.88 14.14 -24.07
C PRO A 401 12.10 13.21 -24.08
N ARG A 402 13.03 13.40 -23.13
CA ARG A 402 14.19 12.53 -22.95
C ARG A 402 13.77 11.14 -22.50
N ALA A 403 12.86 11.06 -21.53
CA ALA A 403 12.38 9.79 -21.01
C ALA A 403 11.67 8.94 -22.07
N ARG A 404 10.86 9.55 -22.94
CA ARG A 404 10.24 8.89 -24.12
C ARG A 404 11.28 8.37 -25.12
N ARG A 405 12.39 9.07 -25.31
CA ARG A 405 13.51 8.57 -26.12
C ARG A 405 14.15 7.34 -25.48
N ASN A 406 14.41 7.37 -24.17
CA ASN A 406 14.95 6.22 -23.43
C ASN A 406 14.01 5.01 -23.51
N LEU A 407 12.70 5.21 -23.35
CA LEU A 407 11.70 4.16 -23.50
C LEU A 407 11.72 3.53 -24.89
N ARG A 408 11.82 4.33 -25.95
CA ARG A 408 11.94 3.80 -27.33
C ARG A 408 13.19 2.95 -27.52
N ILE A 409 14.33 3.34 -26.94
CA ILE A 409 15.54 2.51 -26.98
C ILE A 409 15.28 1.19 -26.25
N MET A 410 14.73 1.24 -25.04
CA MET A 410 14.41 0.03 -24.27
C MET A 410 13.38 -0.86 -24.96
N TYR A 411 12.43 -0.29 -25.71
CA TYR A 411 11.50 -1.05 -26.54
C TYR A 411 12.24 -1.91 -27.57
N TYR A 412 13.17 -1.33 -28.34
CA TYR A 412 13.94 -2.09 -29.32
C TYR A 412 14.88 -3.10 -28.67
N VAL A 413 15.53 -2.74 -27.56
CA VAL A 413 16.38 -3.66 -26.79
C VAL A 413 15.55 -4.86 -26.32
N HIS A 414 14.38 -4.60 -25.73
CA HIS A 414 13.47 -5.65 -25.26
C HIS A 414 13.08 -6.61 -26.37
N HIS A 415 12.54 -6.10 -27.48
CA HIS A 415 12.07 -6.94 -28.58
C HIS A 415 13.22 -7.71 -29.23
N THR A 416 14.40 -7.09 -29.36
CA THR A 416 15.61 -7.77 -29.86
C THR A 416 16.02 -8.92 -28.93
N CYS A 417 16.08 -8.68 -27.61
CA CYS A 417 16.39 -9.72 -26.63
C CYS A 417 15.36 -10.87 -26.65
N VAL A 418 14.07 -10.56 -26.79
CA VAL A 418 13.01 -11.56 -26.89
C VAL A 418 13.16 -12.41 -28.16
N VAL A 419 13.38 -11.77 -29.31
CA VAL A 419 13.61 -12.48 -30.58
C VAL A 419 14.85 -13.38 -30.49
N LEU A 420 15.96 -12.86 -29.96
CA LEU A 420 17.19 -13.64 -29.78
C LEU A 420 16.99 -14.81 -28.81
N PHE A 421 16.22 -14.62 -27.74
CA PHE A 421 15.89 -15.68 -26.80
C PHE A 421 15.10 -16.81 -27.47
N TYR A 422 14.02 -16.48 -28.20
CA TYR A 422 13.24 -17.50 -28.91
C TYR A 422 14.02 -18.16 -30.04
N ALA A 423 14.88 -17.42 -30.74
CA ALA A 423 15.78 -17.99 -31.74
C ALA A 423 16.77 -18.98 -31.10
N LEU A 424 17.33 -18.67 -29.93
CA LEU A 424 18.20 -19.57 -29.17
C LEU A 424 17.44 -20.82 -28.71
N CYS A 425 16.23 -20.68 -28.15
CA CYS A 425 15.39 -21.82 -27.78
C CYS A 425 15.06 -22.71 -28.97
N GLY A 426 14.69 -22.12 -30.12
CA GLY A 426 14.44 -22.84 -31.35
C GLY A 426 15.68 -23.58 -31.87
N TRP A 427 16.85 -22.94 -31.82
CA TRP A 427 18.12 -23.56 -32.19
C TRP A 427 18.50 -24.72 -31.26
N LEU A 428 18.33 -24.57 -29.94
CA LEU A 428 18.57 -25.64 -28.97
C LEU A 428 17.63 -26.82 -29.19
N LEU A 429 16.34 -26.55 -29.43
CA LEU A 429 15.36 -27.59 -29.74
C LEU A 429 15.72 -28.33 -31.03
N PHE A 430 16.09 -27.59 -32.08
CA PHE A 430 16.56 -28.18 -33.33
C PHE A 430 17.78 -29.10 -33.10
N ARG A 431 18.75 -28.68 -32.28
CA ARG A 431 19.92 -29.50 -31.94
C ARG A 431 19.56 -30.77 -31.18
N VAL A 432 18.64 -30.69 -30.23
CA VAL A 432 18.15 -31.86 -29.48
C VAL A 432 17.39 -32.82 -30.40
N LEU A 433 16.55 -32.30 -31.29
CA LEU A 433 15.81 -33.12 -32.25
C LEU A 433 16.74 -33.77 -33.29
N ASP A 434 17.73 -33.04 -33.82
CA ASP A 434 18.73 -33.56 -34.77
C ASP A 434 19.58 -34.69 -34.13
N THR A 435 19.98 -34.53 -32.87
CA THR A 435 20.67 -35.60 -32.12
C THR A 435 19.77 -36.79 -31.78
N SER A 436 18.46 -36.56 -31.60
CA SER A 436 17.48 -37.63 -31.35
C SER A 436 17.11 -38.40 -32.62
N TYR A 437 17.10 -37.74 -33.78
CA TYR A 437 16.77 -38.34 -35.07
C TYR A 437 17.96 -39.10 -35.70
N ASN A 438 19.19 -38.80 -35.25
CA ASN A 438 20.41 -39.39 -35.81
C ASN A 438 21.41 -39.83 -34.72
N PRO A 439 21.06 -40.82 -33.87
CA PRO A 439 21.90 -41.27 -32.76
C PRO A 439 23.27 -41.84 -33.21
N MET A 440 23.43 -42.21 -34.49
CA MET A 440 24.68 -42.75 -35.03
C MET A 440 25.82 -41.74 -35.15
N ARG A 441 25.55 -40.42 -35.17
CA ARG A 441 26.63 -39.41 -35.19
C ARG A 441 27.34 -39.26 -33.84
N SER A 442 26.64 -39.53 -32.74
CA SER A 442 27.19 -39.43 -31.38
C SER A 442 28.13 -40.59 -31.04
N TRP A 443 27.83 -41.78 -31.55
CA TRP A 443 28.65 -42.99 -31.33
C TRP A 443 29.89 -43.07 -32.22
N ALA A 444 29.89 -42.41 -33.37
CA ALA A 444 31.05 -42.35 -34.27
C ALA A 444 32.24 -41.57 -33.67
N LEU A 445 32.01 -40.66 -32.72
CA LEU A 445 33.06 -39.90 -32.03
C LEU A 445 33.69 -40.66 -30.84
N LEU A 446 33.01 -41.68 -30.29
CA LEU A 446 33.52 -42.50 -29.18
C LEU A 446 34.19 -43.80 -29.65
N GLY A 447 34.07 -44.17 -30.92
CA GLY A 447 34.60 -45.41 -31.50
C GLY A 447 36.03 -45.35 -32.05
N GLN A 448 36.75 -44.22 -31.97
CA GLN A 448 38.11 -44.09 -32.53
C GLN A 448 39.26 -44.31 -31.52
N VAL A 449 39.07 -45.16 -30.51
CA VAL A 449 40.17 -45.62 -29.65
C VAL A 449 40.21 -47.15 -29.63
N THR A 450 40.75 -47.75 -30.69
CA THR A 450 41.24 -49.13 -30.65
C THR A 450 42.77 -49.11 -30.57
N PRO A 451 43.39 -49.69 -29.52
CA PRO A 451 44.85 -49.78 -29.43
C PRO A 451 45.36 -50.86 -30.39
N LYS A 452 46.33 -50.50 -31.23
CA LYS A 452 47.11 -51.45 -32.03
C LYS A 452 47.93 -52.34 -31.08
N ALA A 453 47.45 -53.55 -30.81
CA ALA A 453 48.28 -54.61 -30.25
C ALA A 453 49.15 -55.20 -31.39
N ARG A 454 50.47 -55.07 -31.25
CA ARG A 454 51.46 -55.84 -32.01
C ARG A 454 51.70 -57.19 -31.33
N LEU A 455 52.18 -58.14 -32.15
CA LEU A 455 52.98 -59.36 -31.86
C LEU A 455 52.27 -60.65 -32.32
N PRO A 456 53.01 -61.68 -32.76
CA PRO A 456 54.39 -62.06 -32.37
C PRO A 456 55.51 -61.45 -33.21
#